data_AF-A0A3N5N9T1-F1
#
_entry.id   AF-A0A3N5N9T1-F1
#
_cell.length_a   1.000
_cell.length_b   1.000
_cell.length_c   1.000
_cell.angle_alpha   90.00
_cell.angle_beta   90.00
_cell.angle_gamma   90.00
#
_symmetry.space_group_name_H-M   'P 1'
#
loop_
_entity.id
_entity.type
_entity.pdbx_description
1 polymer ?
#
loop_
_entity_poly.entity_id
_entity_poly.type
_entity_poly.pdbx_seq_one_letter_code
_entity_poly.pdbx_strand_id
1 'polypeptide(L)' 'MENKSSAPIDYKTHILVAVRGDGTMSVICDWPHLPTQAEVQEQIDASANGYTAFALCTPTSILPATTNGGRRDRPRSGR' A
#
# COMPACT_ATOMS: atom_id res chain seq x y z
N MET A 1 -0.40 -30.55 10.66
CA MET A 1 -0.61 -29.73 9.44
C MET A 1 -1.29 -28.45 9.88
N GLU A 2 -0.51 -27.40 10.16
CA GLU A 2 -1.06 -26.08 10.46
C GLU A 2 -1.56 -25.48 9.16
N ASN A 3 -2.89 -25.37 9.02
CA ASN A 3 -3.50 -24.54 8.00
C ASN A 3 -3.13 -23.08 8.33
N LYS A 4 -2.08 -22.58 7.68
CA LYS A 4 -1.90 -21.13 7.53
C LYS A 4 -3.06 -20.63 6.68
N SER A 5 -4.15 -20.27 7.34
CA SER A 5 -5.21 -19.47 6.73
C SER A 5 -4.57 -18.17 6.28
N SER A 6 -4.20 -18.09 5.00
CA SER A 6 -3.90 -16.83 4.35
C SER A 6 -5.15 -15.98 4.49
N ALA A 7 -5.14 -15.03 5.42
CA ALA A 7 -6.23 -14.09 5.57
C ALA A 7 -6.50 -13.49 4.17
N PRO A 8 -7.76 -13.48 3.70
CA PRO A 8 -8.07 -12.92 2.40
C PRO A 8 -7.59 -11.47 2.37
N ILE A 9 -6.74 -11.14 1.40
CA ILE A 9 -6.29 -9.77 1.21
C ILE A 9 -7.51 -8.99 0.69
N ASP A 10 -8.16 -8.23 1.57
CA ASP A 10 -9.31 -7.39 1.20
C ASP A 10 -8.78 -6.09 0.61
N TYR A 11 -9.03 -5.87 -0.68
CA TYR A 11 -8.45 -4.79 -1.47
C TYR A 11 -9.21 -3.46 -1.34
N LYS A 12 -9.76 -3.19 -0.16
CA LYS A 12 -10.65 -2.05 0.09
C LYS A 12 -9.97 -0.87 0.77
N THR A 13 -8.67 -0.95 1.02
CA THR A 13 -7.99 0.07 1.81
C THR A 13 -7.58 1.26 0.94
N HIS A 14 -8.26 2.39 1.15
CA HIS A 14 -7.87 3.69 0.65
C HIS A 14 -6.85 4.28 1.61
N ILE A 15 -5.75 4.85 1.13
CA ILE A 15 -4.71 5.42 1.99
C ILE A 15 -4.51 6.90 1.70
N LEU A 16 -4.30 7.69 2.75
CA LEU A 16 -3.84 9.07 2.66
C LEU A 16 -2.34 9.12 2.91
N VAL A 17 -1.60 9.63 1.93
CA VAL A 17 -0.16 9.82 1.99
C VAL A 17 0.14 11.31 2.13
N ALA A 18 0.94 11.67 3.12
CA ALA A 18 1.50 13.01 3.27
C ALA A 18 2.92 13.06 2.70
N VAL A 19 3.24 14.14 1.98
CA VAL A 19 4.53 14.35 1.32
C VAL A 19 5.21 15.56 1.93
N ARG A 20 6.48 15.42 2.30
CA ARG A 20 7.32 16.52 2.80
C ARG A 20 8.07 17.23 1.68
N GLY A 21 8.62 18.41 1.98
CA GLY A 21 9.38 19.22 1.03
C GLY A 21 10.65 18.53 0.48
N ASP A 22 11.19 17.53 1.18
CA ASP A 22 12.32 16.71 0.72
C ASP A 22 11.90 15.49 -0.12
N GLY A 23 10.60 15.31 -0.37
CA GLY A 23 10.03 14.18 -1.10
C GLY A 23 9.74 12.95 -0.24
N THR A 24 10.01 12.97 1.08
CA THR A 24 9.65 11.87 1.98
C THR A 24 8.13 11.71 2.02
N MET A 25 7.66 10.47 1.83
CA MET A 25 6.25 10.11 1.85
C MET A 25 5.94 9.28 3.10
N SER A 26 4.78 9.53 3.73
CA SER A 26 4.31 8.76 4.89
C SER A 26 2.81 8.53 4.79
N VAL A 27 2.37 7.30 5.04
CA VAL A 27 0.93 7.00 5.19
C VAL A 27 0.49 7.59 6.53
N ILE A 28 -0.53 8.44 6.50
CA ILE A 28 -1.05 9.11 7.70
C ILE A 28 -2.46 8.66 8.10
N CYS A 29 -3.21 8.05 7.17
CA CYS A 29 -4.51 7.48 7.44
C CYS A 29 -4.84 6.38 6.42
N ASP A 30 -5.72 5.46 6.80
CA ASP A 30 -6.31 4.47 5.92
C ASP A 30 -7.80 4.27 6.22
N TRP A 31 -8.58 3.97 5.18
CA TRP A 31 -10.02 3.71 5.28
C TRP A 31 -10.38 2.41 4.56
N PRO A 32 -11.25 1.57 5.16
CA PRO A 32 -11.80 0.37 4.50
C PRO A 32 -12.94 0.70 3.52
N HIS A 33 -13.29 1.97 3.38
CA HIS A 33 -14.30 2.52 2.48
C HIS A 33 -13.73 3.71 1.73
N LEU A 34 -14.35 4.09 0.61
CA LEU A 34 -13.98 5.32 -0.10
C LEU A 34 -14.32 6.51 0.82
N PRO A 35 -13.32 7.26 1.31
CA PRO A 35 -13.60 8.35 2.24
C PRO A 35 -14.27 9.51 1.52
N THR A 36 -15.12 10.22 2.25
CA THR A 36 -15.66 11.51 1.84
C THR A 36 -14.58 12.59 1.89
N GLN A 37 -14.82 13.70 1.19
CA GLN A 37 -13.91 14.84 1.23
C GLN A 37 -13.75 15.41 2.66
N ALA A 38 -14.80 15.36 3.47
CA ALA A 38 -14.76 15.85 4.85
C ALA A 38 -13.84 14.99 5.73
N GLU A 39 -13.93 13.66 5.63
CA GLU A 39 -13.04 12.73 6.35
C GLU A 39 -11.57 12.93 5.93
N VAL A 40 -11.31 13.15 4.64
CA VAL A 40 -9.95 13.44 4.16
C VAL A 40 -9.43 14.76 4.72
N GLN A 41 -10.26 15.80 4.71
CA GLN A 41 -9.87 17.12 5.20
C GLN A 41 -9.58 17.10 6.70
N GLU A 42 -10.38 16.38 7.49
CA GLU A 42 -10.14 16.21 8.93
C GLU A 42 -8.76 15.62 9.22
N GLN A 43 -8.34 14.60 8.44
CA GLN A 43 -7.02 14.00 8.59
C GLN A 43 -5.88 14.93 8.14
N ILE A 44 -6.11 15.74 7.10
CA ILE A 44 -5.16 16.77 6.68
C ILE A 44 -4.99 17.81 7.80
N ASP A 45 -6.09 18.29 8.36
CA ASP A 45 -6.09 19.32 9.41
C ASP A 45 -5.49 18.80 10.73
N ALA A 46 -5.69 17.52 11.04
CA ALA A 46 -5.07 16.86 12.20
C ALA A 46 -3.58 16.55 12.01
N SER A 47 -3.07 16.59 10.78
CA SER A 47 -1.69 16.27 10.47
C SER A 47 -0.73 17.42 10.84
N ALA A 48 0.50 17.07 11.26
CA ALA A 48 1.47 18.06 11.70
C ALA A 48 1.95 18.98 10.57
N ASN A 49 2.33 20.21 10.93
CA ASN A 49 2.99 21.15 10.02
C ASN A 49 4.28 20.57 9.44
N GLY A 50 4.50 20.74 8.13
CA GLY A 50 5.72 20.29 7.44
C GLY A 50 5.48 19.45 6.18
N TYR A 51 4.22 19.06 5.93
CA TYR A 51 3.82 18.47 4.66
C TYR A 51 3.55 19.56 3.61
N THR A 52 3.99 19.30 2.39
CA THR A 52 3.81 20.19 1.23
C THR A 52 2.70 19.71 0.30
N ALA A 53 2.33 18.43 0.38
CA ALA A 53 1.24 17.86 -0.41
C ALA A 53 0.62 16.64 0.29
N PHE A 54 -0.60 16.31 -0.15
CA PHE A 54 -1.32 15.10 0.27
C PHE A 54 -1.84 14.36 -0.97
N ALA A 55 -1.79 13.03 -0.93
CA ALA A 55 -2.30 12.17 -1.99
C ALA A 55 -3.25 11.13 -1.41
N LEU A 56 -4.50 11.14 -1.88
CA LEU A 56 -5.45 10.06 -1.62
C LEU A 56 -5.23 8.97 -2.68
N CYS A 57 -4.79 7.79 -2.24
CA CYS A 57 -4.60 6.64 -3.12
C CYS A 57 -5.76 5.68 -2.94
N THR A 58 -6.52 5.46 -4.01
CA THR A 58 -7.58 4.46 -4.05
C THR A 58 -7.05 3.21 -4.75
N PRO A 59 -7.34 2.01 -4.24
CA PRO A 59 -6.94 0.79 -4.90
C PRO A 59 -7.64 0.72 -6.27
N THR A 60 -6.84 0.76 -7.33
CA THR A 60 -7.27 0.36 -8.67
C THR A 60 -6.87 -1.10 -8.85
N SER A 61 -7.70 -1.87 -9.57
CA SER A 61 -7.61 -3.34 -9.73
C SER A 61 -6.20 -3.91 -9.62
N ILE A 62 -6.01 -4.90 -8.75
CA ILE A 62 -4.70 -5.49 -8.54
C ILE A 62 -4.34 -6.38 -9.71
N LEU A 63 -3.34 -5.92 -10.46
CA LEU A 63 -2.69 -6.72 -11.46
C LEU A 63 -1.85 -7.79 -10.73
N PRO A 64 -2.00 -9.07 -11.07
CA PRO A 64 -1.17 -10.10 -10.48
C PRO A 64 0.30 -9.78 -10.78
N ALA A 65 1.09 -9.58 -9.73
CA ALA A 65 2.53 -9.51 -9.88
C ALA A 65 2.99 -10.91 -10.31
N THR A 66 3.44 -11.04 -11.56
CA THR A 66 4.22 -12.20 -11.96
C THR A 66 5.47 -12.16 -11.10
N THR A 67 5.50 -13.00 -10.06
CA THR A 67 6.73 -13.30 -9.36
C THR A 67 7.64 -13.93 -10.40
N ASN A 68 8.52 -13.12 -10.99
CA ASN A 68 9.65 -13.62 -11.76
C ASN A 68 10.67 -14.19 -10.76
N GLY A 69 10.21 -15.17 -9.98
CA GLY A 69 11.05 -16.10 -9.26
C GLY A 69 11.68 -16.97 -10.33
N GLY A 70 12.76 -16.46 -10.93
CA GLY A 70 13.68 -17.25 -11.70
C GLY A 70 14.17 -18.38 -10.81
N ARG A 71 13.46 -19.51 -10.87
CA ARG A 71 13.99 -20.82 -10.55
C ARG A 71 15.15 -20.97 -11.52
N ARG A 72 16.35 -20.53 -11.11
CA ARG A 72 17.58 -20.99 -11.72
C ARG A 72 17.58 -22.48 -11.44
N ASP A 73 17.04 -23.25 -12.39
CA ASP A 73 17.40 -24.64 -12.57
C ASP A 73 18.92 -24.64 -12.76
N ARG A 74 19.64 -24.77 -11.65
CA ARG A 74 21.04 -25.13 -11.70
C ARG A 74 21.07 -26.52 -12.31
N PRO A 75 21.73 -26.75 -13.45
CA PRO A 75 21.93 -28.09 -13.93
C PRO A 75 22.72 -28.84 -12.86
N ARG A 76 22.10 -29.91 -12.35
CA ARG A 76 22.74 -30.84 -11.44
C ARG A 76 23.80 -31.58 -12.28
N SER A 77 25.03 -31.08 -12.29
CA SER A 77 26.17 -31.82 -12.83
C SER A 77 26.42 -33.01 -11.90
N GLY A 78 25.74 -34.13 -12.18
CA GLY A 78 26.04 -35.44 -11.63
C GLY A 78 27.22 -36.05 -12.40
N ARG A 79 28.07 -36.73 -11.63
CA ARG A 79 29.28 -37.46 -12.02
C ARG A 79 29.11 -38.40 -13.20
#